data_AF-A0A0J9XUT0-F1
#
_entry.id   AF-A0A0J9XUT0-F1
#
_cell.length_a   1.000
_cell.length_b   1.000
_cell.length_c   1.000
_cell.angle_alpha   90.00
_cell.angle_beta   90.00
_cell.angle_gamma   90.00
#
_symmetry.space_group_name_H-M   'P 1'
#
loop_
_entity.id
_entity.type
_entity.pdbx_description
1 polymer ?
#
loop_
_entity_poly.entity_id
_entity_poly.type
_entity_poly.pdbx_seq_one_letter_code
_entity_poly.pdbx_strand_id
1 'polypeptide(L)'
;MSKARSWKFICKGLPFLAVGGSTLLLAYKVQQIKFEFGPSSCTLADAEEIKQFLNTEGISKQQESVETIYQKLVKEEDDNWENIRGPRDSEDNKEFLQLKKRRQEEREIAKKKLKEQRQIAV
;
A
#
# COMPACT_ATOMS: atom_id res chain seq x y z
N MET A 1 36.67 20.30 47.38
CA MET A 1 35.81 21.14 46.50
C MET A 1 34.46 21.33 47.19
N SER A 2 33.95 22.56 47.31
CA SER A 2 32.74 22.84 48.10
C SER A 2 31.47 22.20 47.52
N LYS A 3 30.59 21.66 48.39
CA LYS A 3 29.33 20.99 48.03
C LYS A 3 28.42 21.82 47.10
N ALA A 4 28.47 23.15 47.19
CA ALA A 4 27.70 24.04 46.33
C ALA A 4 28.11 23.96 44.85
N ARG A 5 29.40 23.67 44.56
CA ARG A 5 29.90 23.58 43.18
C ARG A 5 29.51 22.25 42.53
N SER A 6 29.49 21.14 43.28
CA SER A 6 29.03 19.84 42.78
C SER A 6 27.53 19.85 42.47
N TRP A 7 26.70 20.49 43.30
CA TRP A 7 25.26 20.62 43.03
C TRP A 7 24.98 21.37 41.73
N LYS A 8 25.69 22.48 41.48
CA LYS A 8 25.58 23.23 40.22
C LYS A 8 25.99 22.40 39.00
N PHE A 9 26.98 21.51 39.14
CA PHE A 9 27.39 20.61 38.05
C PHE A 9 26.30 19.56 37.76
N ILE A 10 25.73 18.95 38.80
CA ILE A 10 24.63 17.98 38.65
C ILE A 10 23.42 18.65 37.99
N CYS A 11 22.99 19.82 38.47
CA CYS A 11 21.86 20.54 37.87
C CYS A 11 22.09 20.95 36.40
N LYS A 12 23.34 21.27 36.02
CA LYS A 12 23.68 21.60 34.62
C LYS A 12 23.83 20.37 33.73
N GLY A 13 24.29 19.23 34.26
CA GLY A 13 24.46 17.98 33.53
C GLY A 13 23.19 17.13 33.41
N LEU A 14 22.27 17.25 34.35
CA LEU A 14 21.00 16.51 34.36
C LEU A 14 20.18 16.63 33.07
N PRO A 15 19.99 17.82 32.44
CA PRO A 15 19.27 17.89 31.17
C PRO A 15 19.94 17.09 30.05
N PHE A 16 21.28 17.05 30.00
CA PHE A 16 22.01 16.25 29.02
C PHE A 16 21.87 14.75 29.27
N LEU A 17 21.87 14.32 30.54
CA LEU A 17 21.61 12.92 30.89
C LEU A 17 20.18 12.50 30.59
N ALA A 18 19.20 13.39 30.79
CA ALA A 18 17.80 13.11 30.46
C ALA A 18 17.59 12.95 28.95
N VAL A 19 18.17 13.85 28.14
CA VAL A 19 18.08 13.79 26.68
C VAL A 19 18.92 12.63 26.10
N GLY A 20 20.13 12.42 26.62
CA GLY A 20 20.96 11.27 26.23
C GLY A 20 20.34 9.93 26.64
N GLY A 21 19.74 9.85 27.83
CA GLY A 21 19.07 8.65 28.31
C GLY A 21 17.81 8.32 27.50
N SER A 22 17.00 9.32 27.15
CA SER A 22 15.79 9.11 26.35
C SER A 22 16.12 8.64 24.93
N THR A 23 17.15 9.19 24.30
CA THR A 23 17.60 8.75 22.97
C THR A 23 18.13 7.32 22.97
N LEU A 24 18.88 6.91 24.02
CA LEU A 24 19.32 5.51 24.17
C LEU A 24 18.14 4.55 24.38
N LEU A 25 17.15 4.93 25.20
CA LEU A 25 15.94 4.12 25.40
C LEU A 25 15.12 3.99 24.11
N LEU A 26 15.00 5.07 23.32
CA LEU A 26 14.33 5.03 22.04
C LEU A 26 15.08 4.13 21.05
N ALA A 27 16.40 4.26 20.95
CA ALA A 27 17.22 3.41 20.09
C ALA A 27 17.10 1.92 20.46
N TYR A 28 17.11 1.60 21.75
CA TYR A 28 16.88 0.24 22.25
C TYR A 28 15.49 -0.29 21.85
N LYS A 29 14.44 0.53 22.01
CA LYS A 29 13.08 0.14 21.60
C LYS A 29 12.94 -0.06 20.09
N VAL A 30 13.56 0.80 19.29
CA VAL A 30 13.59 0.64 17.82
C VAL A 30 14.34 -0.65 17.43
N GLN A 31 15.43 -1.00 18.13
CA GLN A 31 16.13 -2.27 17.91
C GLN A 31 15.28 -3.48 18.29
N GLN A 32 14.53 -3.43 19.40
CA GLN A 32 13.60 -4.50 19.79
C GLN A 32 12.53 -4.73 18.71
N ILE A 33 11.90 -3.67 18.21
CA ILE A 33 10.91 -3.74 17.13
C ILE A 33 11.54 -4.34 15.86
N LYS A 34 12.74 -3.91 15.48
CA LYS A 34 13.43 -4.48 14.30
C LYS A 34 13.77 -5.95 14.46
N PHE A 35 13.98 -6.43 15.68
CA PHE A 35 14.23 -7.83 15.95
C PHE A 35 12.94 -8.65 15.94
N GLU A 36 11.88 -8.14 16.57
CA GLU A 36 10.55 -8.78 16.68
C GLU A 36 9.75 -8.78 15.37
N PHE A 37 10.06 -7.88 14.44
CA PHE A 37 9.54 -7.89 13.07
C PHE A 37 10.65 -8.13 12.03
N GLY A 38 11.83 -8.52 12.48
CA GLY A 38 12.96 -8.85 11.61
C GLY A 38 12.72 -10.17 10.87
N PRO A 39 13.43 -10.44 9.76
CA PRO A 39 13.27 -11.66 8.98
C PRO A 39 13.39 -12.95 9.81
N SER A 40 14.14 -12.91 10.92
CA SER A 40 14.35 -14.03 11.85
C SER A 40 13.20 -14.29 12.82
N SER A 41 12.36 -13.29 13.08
CA SER A 41 11.17 -13.38 13.95
C SER A 41 9.90 -13.74 13.20
N CYS A 42 9.96 -13.78 11.87
CA CYS A 42 9.04 -14.58 11.08
C CYS A 42 9.34 -16.05 11.40
N THR A 43 9.01 -16.50 12.62
CA THR A 43 8.47 -17.84 12.79
C THR A 43 7.37 -17.90 11.76
N LEU A 44 7.70 -18.60 10.66
CA LEU A 44 6.84 -18.87 9.53
C LEU A 44 5.47 -19.12 10.14
N ALA A 45 4.55 -18.15 10.04
CA ALA A 45 3.17 -18.42 10.36
C ALA A 45 2.88 -19.67 9.56
N ASP A 46 2.50 -20.75 10.26
CA ASP A 46 2.44 -22.06 9.66
C ASP A 46 1.63 -21.90 8.38
N ALA A 47 2.05 -22.52 7.28
CA ALA A 47 1.38 -22.30 6.00
C ALA A 47 -0.14 -22.56 6.12
N GLU A 48 -0.54 -23.38 7.09
CA GLU A 48 -1.91 -23.59 7.54
C GLU A 48 -2.58 -22.37 8.18
N GLU A 49 -1.93 -21.64 9.11
CA GLU A 49 -2.46 -20.42 9.73
C GLU A 49 -2.68 -19.32 8.68
N ILE A 50 -1.72 -19.15 7.76
CA ILE A 50 -1.86 -18.19 6.65
C ILE A 50 -3.02 -18.60 5.75
N LYS A 51 -3.13 -19.89 5.39
CA LYS A 51 -4.26 -20.40 4.59
C LYS A 51 -5.59 -20.19 5.31
N GLN A 52 -5.67 -20.44 6.61
CA GLN A 52 -6.88 -20.21 7.40
C GLN A 52 -7.25 -18.73 7.45
N PHE A 53 -6.28 -17.84 7.70
CA PHE A 53 -6.52 -16.40 7.67
C PHE A 53 -7.02 -15.94 6.30
N LEU A 54 -6.39 -16.38 5.21
CA LEU A 54 -6.82 -16.09 3.84
C LEU A 54 -8.20 -16.69 3.52
N ASN A 55 -8.56 -17.84 4.10
CA ASN A 55 -9.89 -18.44 3.98
C ASN A 55 -10.95 -17.61 4.72
N THR A 56 -10.65 -17.15 5.94
CA THR A 56 -11.55 -16.34 6.77
C THR A 56 -11.80 -14.97 6.15
N GLU A 57 -10.75 -14.31 5.64
CA GLU A 57 -10.84 -13.03 4.94
C GLU A 57 -11.39 -13.17 3.49
N GLY A 58 -11.68 -14.39 3.04
CA GLY A 58 -12.26 -14.67 1.72
C GLY A 58 -11.28 -14.49 0.54
N ILE A 59 -10.00 -14.26 0.81
CA ILE A 59 -8.94 -14.05 -0.19
C ILE A 59 -8.52 -15.37 -0.85
N SER A 60 -8.57 -16.50 -0.14
CA SER A 60 -8.12 -17.80 -0.67
C SER A 60 -8.93 -18.31 -1.86
N LYS A 61 -10.22 -17.95 -1.94
CA LYS A 61 -11.07 -18.30 -3.10
C LYS A 61 -10.61 -17.60 -4.38
N GLN A 62 -9.77 -16.58 -4.26
CA GLN A 62 -9.16 -15.86 -5.38
C GLN A 62 -7.75 -16.37 -5.71
N GLN A 63 -7.31 -17.53 -5.19
CA GLN A 63 -6.21 -18.29 -5.81
C GLN A 63 -6.68 -18.88 -7.14
N GLU A 64 -7.16 -18.02 -8.04
CA GLU A 64 -7.20 -18.29 -9.45
C GLU A 64 -5.75 -18.51 -9.85
N SER A 65 -5.46 -19.70 -10.39
CA SER A 65 -4.15 -19.96 -10.97
C SER A 65 -3.85 -18.87 -11.99
N VAL A 66 -2.58 -18.50 -12.14
CA VAL A 66 -2.14 -17.51 -13.14
C VAL A 66 -2.73 -17.86 -14.52
N GLU A 67 -2.85 -19.15 -14.82
CA GLU A 67 -3.49 -19.67 -16.02
C GLU A 67 -5.00 -19.33 -16.11
N THR A 68 -5.76 -19.50 -15.03
CA THR A 68 -7.19 -19.10 -15.03
C THR A 68 -7.37 -17.59 -15.18
N ILE A 69 -6.50 -16.78 -14.56
CA ILE A 69 -6.51 -15.32 -14.73
C ILE A 69 -6.18 -14.97 -16.18
N TYR A 70 -5.16 -15.61 -16.76
CA TYR A 70 -4.79 -15.43 -18.16
C TYR A 70 -5.94 -15.80 -19.10
N GLN A 71 -6.58 -16.95 -18.93
CA GLN A 71 -7.72 -17.37 -19.75
C GLN A 71 -8.93 -16.44 -19.60
N LYS A 72 -9.15 -15.86 -18.41
CA LYS A 72 -10.18 -14.84 -18.23
C LYS A 72 -9.85 -13.56 -18.97
N LEU A 73 -8.61 -13.07 -18.83
CA LEU A 73 -8.14 -11.89 -19.55
C LEU A 73 -8.22 -12.08 -21.06
N VAL A 74 -7.79 -13.23 -21.60
CA VAL A 74 -7.92 -13.54 -23.03
C VAL A 74 -9.38 -13.61 -23.50
N LYS A 75 -10.32 -13.99 -22.62
CA LYS A 75 -11.75 -14.00 -22.94
C LYS A 75 -12.40 -12.61 -22.84
N GLU A 76 -11.92 -11.76 -21.92
CA GLU A 76 -12.47 -10.42 -21.68
C GLU A 76 -11.82 -9.35 -22.58
N GLU A 77 -10.50 -9.42 -22.77
CA GLU A 77 -9.74 -8.64 -23.73
C GLU A 77 -9.80 -9.33 -25.10
N ASP A 78 -10.88 -9.06 -25.83
CA ASP A 78 -10.86 -9.15 -27.29
C ASP A 78 -9.70 -8.28 -27.81
N ASP A 79 -9.07 -8.64 -28.92
CA ASP A 79 -7.93 -7.95 -29.55
C ASP A 79 -8.28 -6.53 -30.06
N ASN A 80 -9.35 -5.93 -29.54
CA ASN A 80 -9.89 -4.62 -29.84
C ASN A 80 -9.09 -3.49 -29.17
N TRP A 81 -7.75 -3.53 -29.28
CA TRP A 81 -6.91 -2.40 -28.94
C TRP A 81 -6.89 -1.42 -30.11
N GLU A 82 -7.48 -0.24 -29.93
CA GLU A 82 -7.40 0.83 -30.92
C GLU A 82 -6.13 1.67 -30.69
N ASN A 83 -5.21 1.68 -31.65
CA ASN A 83 -4.06 2.59 -31.63
C ASN A 83 -4.48 4.00 -32.04
N ILE A 84 -4.82 4.85 -31.06
CA ILE A 84 -5.07 6.25 -31.36
C ILE A 84 -3.82 7.05 -31.05
N ARG A 85 -3.19 7.52 -32.11
CA ARG A 85 -2.09 8.46 -32.02
C ARG A 85 -2.60 9.77 -31.39
N GLY A 86 -1.89 10.26 -30.38
CA GLY A 86 -2.15 11.61 -29.87
C GLY A 86 -1.91 12.64 -30.98
N PRO A 87 -2.76 13.67 -31.10
CA PRO A 87 -2.57 14.74 -32.09
C PRO A 87 -1.24 15.45 -31.83
N ARG A 88 -0.54 15.85 -32.90
CA ARG A 88 0.49 16.90 -32.79
C ARG A 88 -0.16 18.27 -32.62
N ASP A 89 0.57 19.25 -32.11
CA ASP A 89 0.08 20.64 -31.96
C ASP A 89 -0.39 21.27 -33.29
N SER A 90 0.11 20.76 -34.43
CA SER A 90 -0.24 21.20 -35.78
C SER A 90 -1.35 20.38 -36.46
N GLU A 91 -1.84 19.30 -35.85
CA GLU A 91 -2.82 18.36 -36.44
C GLU A 91 -4.25 18.64 -35.92
N ASP A 92 -5.29 18.37 -36.74
CA ASP A 92 -6.69 18.51 -36.29
C ASP A 92 -7.02 17.44 -35.24
N ASN A 93 -7.50 17.88 -34.07
CA ASN A 93 -7.71 17.06 -32.87
C ASN A 93 -9.17 16.61 -32.70
N LYS A 94 -10.07 16.88 -33.65
CA LYS A 94 -11.50 16.57 -33.48
C LYS A 94 -11.78 15.09 -33.20
N GLU A 95 -11.16 14.19 -33.95
CA GLU A 95 -11.40 12.74 -33.82
C GLU A 95 -10.93 12.22 -32.44
N PHE A 96 -9.73 12.63 -32.01
CA PHE A 96 -9.20 12.25 -30.71
C PHE A 96 -10.04 12.82 -29.56
N LEU A 97 -10.51 14.07 -29.65
CA LEU A 97 -11.39 14.66 -28.65
C LEU A 97 -12.74 13.93 -28.55
N GLN A 98 -13.35 13.56 -29.68
CA GLN A 98 -14.60 12.79 -29.70
C GLN A 98 -14.43 11.42 -29.06
N LEU A 99 -13.34 10.73 -29.39
CA LEU A 99 -13.07 9.41 -28.83
C LEU A 99 -12.75 9.47 -27.33
N LYS A 100 -11.98 10.47 -26.90
CA LYS A 100 -11.70 10.73 -25.49
C LYS A 100 -13.00 10.98 -24.71
N LYS A 101 -13.92 11.76 -25.28
CA LYS A 101 -15.23 12.03 -24.69
C LYS A 101 -16.06 10.75 -24.56
N ARG A 102 -16.13 9.93 -25.62
CA ARG A 102 -16.82 8.62 -25.60
C ARG A 102 -16.28 7.70 -24.50
N ARG A 103 -14.95 7.55 -24.41
CA ARG A 103 -14.29 6.73 -23.37
C ARG A 103 -14.56 7.25 -21.97
N GLN A 104 -14.66 8.57 -21.79
CA GLN A 104 -14.99 9.17 -20.51
C GLN A 104 -16.44 8.86 -20.11
N GLU A 105 -17.38 8.96 -21.05
CA GLU A 105 -18.80 8.62 -20.83
C GLU A 105 -18.97 7.14 -20.45
N GLU A 106 -18.31 6.23 -21.17
CA GLU A 106 -18.29 4.79 -20.86
C GLU A 106 -17.75 4.49 -19.45
N ARG A 107 -16.65 5.15 -19.07
CA ARG A 107 -16.07 5.02 -17.73
C ARG A 107 -17.02 5.52 -16.64
N GLU A 108 -17.71 6.63 -16.87
CA GLU A 108 -18.66 7.16 -15.90
C GLU A 108 -19.91 6.25 -15.77
N ILE A 109 -20.38 5.66 -16.87
CA ILE A 109 -21.44 4.65 -16.85
C ILE A 109 -20.98 3.40 -16.09
N ALA A 110 -19.77 2.89 -16.36
CA ALA A 110 -19.21 1.72 -15.68
C ALA A 110 -19.05 1.96 -14.17
N LYS A 111 -18.57 3.14 -13.76
CA LYS A 111 -18.47 3.53 -12.34
C LYS A 111 -19.83 3.58 -11.65
N LYS A 112 -20.87 4.10 -12.33
CA LYS A 112 -22.24 4.13 -11.80
C LYS A 112 -22.77 2.71 -11.59
N LYS A 113 -22.65 1.84 -12.60
CA LYS A 113 -23.01 0.42 -12.51
C LYS A 113 -22.29 -0.29 -11.37
N LEU A 114 -20.99 -0.05 -11.18
CA LEU A 114 -20.21 -0.64 -10.08
C LEU A 114 -20.70 -0.17 -8.71
N LYS A 115 -21.06 1.12 -8.57
CA LYS A 115 -21.63 1.65 -7.32
C LYS A 115 -22.99 1.03 -7.02
N GLU A 116 -23.85 0.88 -8.03
CA GLU A 116 -25.16 0.23 -7.89
C GLU A 116 -25.00 -1.25 -7.48
N GLN A 117 -24.10 -1.99 -8.12
CA GLN A 117 -23.80 -3.39 -7.75
C GLN A 117 -23.30 -3.50 -6.31
N ARG A 118 -22.44 -2.58 -5.86
CA ARG A 118 -21.95 -2.55 -4.47
C ARG A 118 -23.05 -2.24 -3.47
N GLN A 119 -24.04 -1.42 -3.82
CA GLN A 119 -25.18 -1.14 -2.95
C GLN A 119 -26.16 -2.31 -2.86
N ILE A 120 -26.29 -3.12 -3.91
CA ILE A 120 -27.14 -4.34 -3.90
C ILE A 120 -26.49 -5.47 -3.09
N ALA A 121 -25.16 -5.53 -3.06
CA ALA A 121 -24.40 -6.57 -2.36
C ALA A 121 -24.25 -6.35 -0.85
N VAL A 122 -24.58 -5.16 -0.34
CA VAL A 122 -24.58 -4.80 1.09
C VAL A 122 -25.99 -4.90 1.63
#